data_AF-A0A1H4ERF2-F1
#
_entry.id   AF-A0A1H4ERF2-F1
#
_cell.length_a   1.000
_cell.length_b   1.000
_cell.length_c   1.000
_cell.angle_alpha   90.00
_cell.angle_beta   90.00
_cell.angle_gamma   90.00
#
_symmetry.space_group_name_H-M   'P 1'
#
loop_
_entity.id
_entity.type
_entity.pdbx_description
1 polymer ?
#
loop_
_entity_poly.entity_id
_entity_poly.type
_entity_poly.pdbx_seq_one_letter_code
_entity_poly.pdbx_strand_id
1 'polypeptide(L)'
;MERASRSNMQSILDYTDKDVRELHEQALENLREIGLVNPVDAFKALSAKDSKGRNTTLLEIREIYVSPNVGTEDRELSRIITLYPEITIEGGGQYSQLVLTFENNRFPDMNRIWQILESYGKESAEYRENIDDYPMLQLTILPLTLDGRYGFVMSSPIMWFLTPADPAEEQPRQIRMLIEPGGLQFVQDESYSVEKILEESRKMMASYKMDLQRQLDKEEAEKEMQREMEAEHKRFLESNVTNHTFGYDENTARTAENRRQAWNDMQKDGKFKVGNKRD
;
A
#
# COMPACT_ATOMS: atom_id res chain seq x y z
N MET A 1 -5.25 17.78 5.07
CA MET A 1 -4.70 16.42 4.92
C MET A 1 -3.21 16.34 5.28
N GLU A 2 -2.41 17.41 5.15
CA GLU A 2 -0.96 17.39 5.40
C GLU A 2 -0.50 17.12 6.85
N ARG A 3 -1.37 17.29 7.86
CA ARG A 3 -0.99 17.02 9.26
C ARG A 3 -1.05 15.54 9.65
N ALA A 4 -1.74 14.70 8.86
CA ALA A 4 -1.86 13.26 9.15
C ALA A 4 -0.64 12.45 8.67
N SER A 5 0.12 12.94 7.68
CA SER A 5 1.30 12.23 7.14
C SER A 5 2.53 12.26 8.05
N ARG A 6 2.57 13.11 9.08
CA ARG A 6 3.76 13.24 9.95
C ARG A 6 3.79 12.26 11.13
N SER A 7 2.71 11.51 11.39
CA SER A 7 2.60 10.61 12.54
C SER A 7 2.95 9.15 12.24
N ASN A 8 3.43 8.86 11.04
CA ASN A 8 3.54 7.49 10.52
C ASN A 8 5.01 7.07 10.58
N MET A 9 5.37 6.18 11.52
CA MET A 9 6.71 5.58 11.79
C MET A 9 7.33 5.89 13.18
N GLN A 10 6.53 6.15 14.23
CA GLN A 10 7.10 6.64 15.50
C GLN A 10 7.44 5.55 16.54
N SER A 11 6.79 4.38 16.57
CA SER A 11 6.89 3.46 17.75
C SER A 11 8.31 3.04 18.12
N ILE A 12 9.13 2.69 17.13
CA ILE A 12 10.51 2.23 17.35
C ILE A 12 11.45 3.41 17.60
N LEU A 13 11.12 4.57 17.02
CA LEU A 13 11.84 5.84 17.24
C LEU A 13 11.54 6.43 18.63
N ASP A 14 10.44 6.03 19.28
CA ASP A 14 10.05 6.47 20.63
C ASP A 14 10.84 5.78 21.76
N TYR A 15 11.58 4.70 21.46
CA TYR A 15 12.46 4.07 22.42
C TYR A 15 13.73 4.92 22.60
N THR A 16 14.00 5.35 23.83
CA THR A 16 15.29 5.96 24.17
C THR A 16 16.34 4.88 24.44
N ASP A 17 17.64 5.23 24.44
CA ASP A 17 18.69 4.26 24.82
C ASP A 17 18.49 3.72 26.24
N LYS A 18 17.92 4.53 27.14
CA LYS A 18 17.53 4.08 28.48
C LYS A 18 16.41 3.02 28.39
N ASP A 19 15.41 3.25 27.57
CA ASP A 19 14.29 2.31 27.39
C ASP A 19 14.77 0.97 26.82
N VAL A 20 15.74 1.00 25.89
CA VAL A 20 16.34 -0.21 25.31
C VAL A 20 17.07 -1.01 26.38
N ARG A 21 17.86 -0.34 27.24
CA ARG A 21 18.56 -1.00 28.35
C ARG A 21 17.59 -1.62 29.35
N GLU A 22 16.56 -0.88 29.76
CA GLU A 22 15.53 -1.40 30.67
C GLU A 22 14.84 -2.64 30.09
N LEU A 23 14.50 -2.61 28.80
CA LEU A 23 13.88 -3.74 28.12
C LEU A 23 14.82 -4.95 28.00
N HIS A 24 16.10 -4.71 27.74
CA HIS A 24 17.10 -5.78 27.71
C HIS A 24 17.33 -6.40 29.09
N GLU A 25 17.40 -5.58 30.15
CA GLU A 25 17.49 -6.07 31.54
C GLU A 25 16.27 -6.91 31.91
N GLN A 26 15.06 -6.42 31.59
CA GLN A 26 13.81 -7.16 31.78
C GLN A 26 13.83 -8.49 31.02
N ALA A 27 14.32 -8.49 29.76
CA ALA A 27 14.41 -9.70 28.97
C ALA A 27 15.35 -10.74 29.59
N LEU A 28 16.51 -10.30 30.08
CA LEU A 28 17.46 -11.19 30.76
C LEU A 28 16.88 -11.78 32.05
N GLU A 29 16.10 -11.01 32.81
CA GLU A 29 15.40 -11.48 34.00
C GLU A 29 14.35 -12.54 33.63
N ASN A 30 13.49 -12.25 32.66
CA ASN A 30 12.48 -13.20 32.16
C ASN A 30 13.12 -14.52 31.69
N LEU A 31 14.20 -14.45 30.91
CA LEU A 31 14.91 -15.62 30.42
C LEU A 31 15.53 -16.45 31.56
N ARG A 32 16.03 -15.80 32.63
CA ARG A 32 16.53 -16.50 33.83
C ARG A 32 15.41 -17.19 34.59
N GLU A 33 14.24 -16.57 34.70
CA GLU A 33 13.08 -17.14 35.39
C GLU A 33 12.47 -18.32 34.63
N ILE A 34 12.35 -18.22 33.31
CA ILE A 34 11.79 -19.26 32.44
C ILE A 34 12.78 -20.44 32.32
N GLY A 35 14.08 -20.14 32.18
CA GLY A 35 15.10 -21.14 31.87
C GLY A 35 15.03 -21.58 30.42
N LEU A 36 14.45 -22.76 30.16
CA LEU A 36 14.29 -23.28 28.79
C LEU A 36 12.99 -22.75 28.19
N VAL A 37 13.11 -21.79 27.26
CA VAL A 37 11.96 -21.19 26.57
C VAL A 37 11.33 -22.19 25.61
N ASN A 38 10.02 -22.38 25.73
CA ASN A 38 9.22 -23.16 24.79
C ASN A 38 8.15 -22.28 24.11
N PRO A 39 7.41 -22.78 23.11
CA PRO A 39 6.41 -21.99 22.39
C PRO A 39 5.33 -21.36 23.29
N VAL A 40 4.95 -22.02 24.39
CA VAL A 40 3.94 -21.49 25.33
C VAL A 40 4.44 -20.23 26.01
N ASP A 41 5.72 -20.19 26.37
CA ASP A 41 6.33 -19.00 26.99
C ASP A 41 6.43 -17.86 25.97
N ALA A 42 6.78 -18.17 24.72
CA ALA A 42 6.76 -17.19 23.64
C ALA A 42 5.36 -16.64 23.35
N PHE A 43 4.31 -17.47 23.36
CA PHE A 43 2.93 -17.01 23.22
C PHE A 43 2.52 -16.04 24.33
N LYS A 44 2.87 -16.34 25.60
CA LYS A 44 2.59 -15.43 26.72
C LYS A 44 3.29 -14.09 26.54
N ALA A 45 4.54 -14.12 26.07
CA ALA A 45 5.36 -12.92 25.87
C ALA A 45 4.81 -11.97 24.79
N LEU A 46 3.98 -12.45 23.85
CA LEU A 46 3.39 -11.61 22.79
C LEU A 46 2.52 -10.47 23.32
N SER A 47 1.88 -10.68 24.47
CA SER A 47 1.01 -9.71 25.13
C SER A 47 1.72 -8.83 26.16
N ALA A 48 3.03 -9.03 26.34
CA ALA A 48 3.80 -8.31 27.34
C ALA A 48 3.89 -6.80 27.03
N LYS A 49 4.03 -6.01 28.10
CA LYS A 49 4.21 -4.57 28.05
C LYS A 49 5.47 -4.17 28.81
N ASP A 50 6.05 -3.04 28.44
CA ASP A 50 7.17 -2.46 29.16
C ASP A 50 6.71 -1.67 30.42
N SER A 51 7.67 -1.11 31.15
CA SER A 51 7.45 -0.28 32.35
C SER A 51 6.55 0.94 32.11
N LYS A 52 6.36 1.36 30.85
CA LYS A 52 5.53 2.49 30.43
C LYS A 52 4.18 2.04 29.85
N GLY A 53 3.88 0.74 29.86
CA GLY A 53 2.65 0.17 29.30
C GLY A 53 2.65 0.06 27.77
N ARG A 54 3.80 0.22 27.10
CA ARG A 54 3.91 0.04 25.64
C ARG A 54 4.05 -1.44 25.30
N ASN A 55 3.54 -1.82 24.13
CA ASN A 55 3.75 -3.16 23.56
C ASN A 55 5.23 -3.44 23.32
N THR A 56 5.65 -4.67 23.62
CA THR A 56 7.06 -5.11 23.48
C THR A 56 7.25 -6.18 22.41
N THR A 57 6.29 -6.34 21.52
CA THR A 57 6.33 -7.38 20.47
C THR A 57 6.52 -6.73 19.12
N LEU A 58 7.66 -7.01 18.49
CA LEU A 58 7.96 -6.54 17.16
C LEU A 58 7.17 -7.37 16.15
N LEU A 59 6.45 -6.69 15.27
CA LEU A 59 5.91 -7.27 14.05
C LEU A 59 6.68 -6.71 12.86
N GLU A 60 7.22 -7.60 12.06
CA GLU A 60 7.70 -7.28 10.73
C GLU A 60 6.86 -8.03 9.69
N ILE A 61 6.48 -7.33 8.62
CA ILE A 61 5.86 -7.95 7.45
C ILE A 61 6.77 -7.72 6.25
N ARG A 62 7.18 -8.80 5.62
CA ARG A 62 8.01 -8.83 4.42
C ARG A 62 7.27 -9.46 3.26
N GLU A 63 7.60 -9.01 2.07
CA GLU A 63 7.19 -9.64 0.83
C GLU A 63 8.40 -10.26 0.16
N ILE A 64 8.31 -11.55 -0.13
CA ILE A 64 9.38 -12.39 -0.65
C ILE A 64 8.91 -12.92 -2.01
N TYR A 65 9.70 -12.74 -3.05
CA TYR A 65 9.45 -13.29 -4.37
C TYR A 65 10.30 -14.55 -4.53
N VAL A 66 9.63 -15.69 -4.73
CA VAL A 66 10.27 -17.01 -4.80
C VAL A 66 10.21 -17.53 -6.22
N SER A 67 11.36 -17.84 -6.81
CA SER A 67 11.42 -18.45 -8.14
C SER A 67 11.14 -19.96 -8.06
N PRO A 68 10.16 -20.49 -8.82
CA PRO A 68 9.83 -21.91 -8.82
C PRO A 68 10.91 -22.76 -9.49
N ASN A 69 11.81 -22.16 -10.28
CA ASN A 69 12.85 -22.89 -11.03
C ASN A 69 14.12 -23.14 -10.21
N VAL A 70 14.39 -22.32 -9.18
CA VAL A 70 15.63 -22.38 -8.39
C VAL A 70 15.34 -22.65 -6.92
N GLY A 71 14.12 -22.41 -6.44
CA GLY A 71 13.76 -22.52 -5.03
C GLY A 71 14.49 -21.48 -4.16
N THR A 72 14.99 -20.42 -4.78
CA THR A 72 15.71 -19.33 -4.13
C THR A 72 14.84 -18.10 -4.01
N GLU A 73 15.08 -17.34 -2.94
CA GLU A 73 14.51 -16.02 -2.74
C GLU A 73 15.19 -15.05 -3.69
N ASP A 74 14.47 -14.62 -4.71
CA ASP A 74 15.01 -13.74 -5.75
C ASP A 74 14.94 -12.28 -5.32
N ARG A 75 13.96 -11.94 -4.47
CA ARG A 75 13.81 -10.60 -3.91
C ARG A 75 13.06 -10.61 -2.59
N GLU A 76 13.58 -9.86 -1.62
CA GLU A 76 12.92 -9.61 -0.34
C GLU A 76 12.71 -8.10 -0.14
N LEU A 77 11.50 -7.72 0.29
CA LEU A 77 11.12 -6.35 0.58
C LEU A 77 10.44 -6.28 1.94
N SER A 78 11.09 -5.66 2.92
CA SER A 78 10.41 -5.33 4.17
C SER A 78 9.38 -4.23 3.94
N ARG A 79 8.11 -4.55 4.22
CA ARG A 79 6.97 -3.68 3.94
C ARG A 79 6.55 -2.86 5.16
N ILE A 80 6.73 -3.36 6.37
CA ILE A 80 6.52 -2.62 7.63
C ILE A 80 7.23 -3.32 8.79
N ILE A 81 7.77 -2.53 9.72
CA ILE A 81 8.18 -2.97 11.06
C ILE A 81 7.47 -2.08 12.09
N THR A 82 6.85 -2.69 13.09
CA THR A 82 6.08 -1.97 14.11
C THR A 82 6.07 -2.67 15.48
N LEU A 83 5.84 -1.90 16.54
CA LEU A 83 5.56 -2.38 17.89
C LEU A 83 4.12 -2.06 18.33
N TYR A 84 3.33 -1.37 17.49
CA TYR A 84 2.04 -0.83 17.93
C TYR A 84 0.92 -1.84 18.18
N PRO A 85 0.70 -2.87 17.35
CA PRO A 85 -0.41 -3.78 17.62
C PRO A 85 -0.13 -4.63 18.85
N GLU A 86 -1.17 -4.87 19.65
CA GLU A 86 -1.17 -6.01 20.55
C GLU A 86 -1.42 -7.27 19.74
N ILE A 87 -0.57 -8.28 19.91
CA ILE A 87 -0.54 -9.46 19.07
C ILE A 87 -1.01 -10.66 19.88
N THR A 88 -2.04 -11.34 19.36
CA THR A 88 -2.46 -12.64 19.88
C THR A 88 -2.49 -13.67 18.76
N ILE A 89 -2.24 -14.92 19.11
CA ILE A 89 -2.33 -16.06 18.20
C ILE A 89 -3.35 -17.03 18.80
N GLU A 90 -4.43 -17.26 18.08
CA GLU A 90 -5.55 -18.10 18.50
C GLU A 90 -5.54 -19.40 17.68
N GLY A 91 -5.73 -20.54 18.34
CA GLY A 91 -5.88 -21.82 17.67
C GLY A 91 -7.32 -22.05 17.20
N GLY A 92 -7.52 -22.40 15.92
CA GLY A 92 -8.81 -22.68 15.32
C GLY A 92 -8.79 -24.01 14.56
N GLY A 93 -8.91 -25.13 15.29
CA GLY A 93 -8.79 -26.47 14.68
C GLY A 93 -7.38 -26.74 14.17
N GLN A 94 -7.23 -26.93 12.85
CA GLN A 94 -5.91 -27.11 12.21
C GLN A 94 -5.26 -25.78 11.79
N TYR A 95 -6.03 -24.68 11.80
CA TYR A 95 -5.57 -23.36 11.39
C TYR A 95 -5.13 -22.54 12.60
N SER A 96 -4.24 -21.59 12.35
CA SER A 96 -3.85 -20.58 13.34
C SER A 96 -4.41 -19.23 12.91
N GLN A 97 -4.88 -18.43 13.86
CA GLN A 97 -5.36 -17.08 13.59
C GLN A 97 -4.46 -16.07 14.30
N LEU A 98 -3.82 -15.21 13.52
CA LEU A 98 -3.08 -14.05 14.03
C LEU A 98 -4.04 -12.88 14.16
N VAL A 99 -4.11 -12.27 15.35
CA VAL A 99 -4.94 -11.10 15.62
C VAL A 99 -4.03 -9.94 16.00
N LEU A 100 -4.12 -8.86 15.22
CA LEU A 100 -3.45 -7.60 15.47
C LEU A 100 -4.49 -6.61 15.99
N THR A 101 -4.41 -6.25 17.27
CA THR A 101 -5.33 -5.31 17.91
C THR A 101 -4.67 -3.95 18.07
N PHE A 102 -5.29 -2.91 17.51
CA PHE A 102 -4.84 -1.53 17.64
C PHE A 102 -5.66 -0.78 18.68
N GLU A 103 -5.12 0.34 19.16
CA GLU A 103 -5.83 1.21 20.12
C GLU A 103 -7.09 1.82 19.49
N ASN A 104 -7.05 2.15 18.20
CA ASN A 104 -8.19 2.68 17.45
C ASN A 104 -8.10 2.36 15.95
N ASN A 105 -9.20 2.55 15.24
CA ASN A 105 -9.36 2.28 13.81
C ASN A 105 -8.63 3.27 12.88
N ARG A 106 -8.01 4.31 13.41
CA ARG A 106 -7.28 5.33 12.64
C ARG A 106 -5.77 5.21 12.82
N PHE A 107 -5.30 4.13 13.45
CA PHE A 107 -3.89 3.89 13.61
C PHE A 107 -3.21 3.76 12.24
N PRO A 108 -2.17 4.55 11.94
CA PRO A 108 -1.56 4.55 10.62
C PRO A 108 -1.02 3.19 10.18
N ASP A 109 -0.41 2.46 11.13
CA ASP A 109 0.15 1.14 10.88
C ASP A 109 -0.95 0.12 10.55
N MET A 110 -2.15 0.26 11.12
CA MET A 110 -3.30 -0.56 10.76
C MET A 110 -3.66 -0.37 9.28
N ASN A 111 -3.77 0.88 8.83
CA ASN A 111 -4.07 1.19 7.43
C ASN A 111 -2.98 0.67 6.48
N ARG A 112 -1.71 0.80 6.88
CA ARG A 112 -0.58 0.32 6.07
C ARG A 112 -0.56 -1.20 5.97
N ILE A 113 -0.76 -1.92 7.09
CA ILE A 113 -0.85 -3.38 7.10
C ILE A 113 -2.03 -3.84 6.24
N TRP A 114 -3.18 -3.17 6.35
CA TRP A 114 -4.33 -3.47 5.51
C TRP A 114 -4.02 -3.30 4.02
N GLN A 115 -3.37 -2.20 3.63
CA GLN A 115 -2.95 -1.98 2.24
C GLN A 115 -1.96 -3.03 1.74
N ILE A 116 -1.01 -3.47 2.59
CA ILE A 116 -0.08 -4.55 2.25
C ILE A 116 -0.85 -5.84 1.95
N LEU A 117 -1.80 -6.21 2.80
CA LEU A 117 -2.63 -7.39 2.62
C LEU A 117 -3.51 -7.29 1.36
N GLU A 118 -4.14 -6.14 1.11
CA GLU A 118 -4.94 -5.93 -0.11
C GLU A 118 -4.10 -6.02 -1.39
N SER A 119 -2.90 -5.43 -1.40
CA SER A 119 -1.98 -5.52 -2.53
C SER A 119 -1.52 -6.96 -2.75
N TYR A 120 -1.11 -7.65 -1.69
CA TYR A 120 -0.75 -9.06 -1.73
C TYR A 120 -1.88 -9.91 -2.32
N GLY A 121 -3.12 -9.75 -1.86
CA GLY A 121 -4.26 -10.49 -2.38
C GLY A 121 -4.55 -10.23 -3.86
N LYS A 122 -4.34 -9.00 -4.35
CA LYS A 122 -4.46 -8.69 -5.79
C LYS A 122 -3.34 -9.34 -6.59
N GLU A 123 -2.09 -9.21 -6.15
CA GLU A 123 -0.93 -9.81 -6.82
C GLU A 123 -1.04 -11.34 -6.87
N SER A 124 -1.43 -11.98 -5.76
CA SER A 124 -1.67 -13.42 -5.72
C SER A 124 -2.82 -13.88 -6.62
N ALA A 125 -3.87 -13.06 -6.80
CA ALA A 125 -4.99 -13.37 -7.69
C ALA A 125 -4.67 -13.16 -9.18
N GLU A 126 -3.81 -12.19 -9.49
CA GLU A 126 -3.34 -11.90 -10.84
C GLU A 126 -2.25 -12.86 -11.33
N TYR A 127 -1.73 -13.72 -10.44
CA TYR A 127 -0.73 -14.71 -10.75
C TYR A 127 -1.20 -15.63 -11.89
N ARG A 128 -0.49 -15.54 -13.02
CA ARG A 128 -0.67 -16.41 -14.19
C ARG A 128 0.45 -17.44 -14.19
N GLU A 129 0.17 -18.65 -14.69
CA GLU A 129 1.10 -19.79 -14.77
C GLU A 129 2.45 -19.52 -15.49
N ASN A 130 2.68 -18.31 -16.03
CA ASN A 130 3.87 -17.91 -16.79
C ASN A 130 4.70 -16.79 -16.11
N ILE A 131 4.50 -16.52 -14.82
CA ILE A 131 5.35 -15.57 -14.07
C ILE A 131 6.46 -16.35 -13.37
N ASP A 132 7.70 -15.88 -13.50
CA ASP A 132 8.90 -16.54 -12.99
C ASP A 132 9.05 -16.51 -11.46
N ASP A 133 8.27 -15.71 -10.74
CA ASP A 133 8.32 -15.59 -9.27
C ASP A 133 6.91 -15.54 -8.67
N TYR A 134 6.70 -16.26 -7.56
CA TYR A 134 5.47 -16.20 -6.77
C TYR A 134 5.65 -15.28 -5.54
N PRO A 135 4.74 -14.30 -5.31
CA PRO A 135 4.80 -13.45 -4.12
C PRO A 135 4.36 -14.22 -2.88
N MET A 136 5.18 -14.17 -1.84
CA MET A 136 4.92 -14.73 -0.51
C MET A 136 4.98 -13.61 0.53
N LEU A 137 3.96 -13.52 1.38
CA LEU A 137 3.97 -12.61 2.52
C LEU A 137 4.50 -13.36 3.74
N GLN A 138 5.56 -12.86 4.36
CA GLN A 138 6.13 -13.40 5.61
C GLN A 138 5.87 -12.41 6.75
N LEU A 139 5.41 -12.91 7.89
CA LEU A 139 5.21 -12.14 9.10
C LEU A 139 6.12 -12.71 10.20
N THR A 140 6.98 -11.86 10.74
CA THR A 140 7.91 -12.22 11.81
C THR A 140 7.50 -11.50 13.09
N ILE A 141 7.31 -12.26 14.16
CA ILE A 141 6.77 -11.78 15.44
C ILE A 141 7.79 -12.09 16.53
N LEU A 142 8.43 -11.05 17.07
CA LEU A 142 9.51 -11.17 18.05
C LEU A 142 9.16 -10.45 19.36
N PRO A 143 8.82 -11.16 20.44
CA PRO A 143 8.73 -10.58 21.78
C PRO A 143 10.12 -10.12 22.27
N LEU A 144 10.29 -8.81 22.42
CA LEU A 144 11.52 -8.21 22.93
C LEU A 144 11.76 -8.52 24.41
N THR A 145 10.70 -8.88 25.16
CA THR A 145 10.78 -9.40 26.53
C THR A 145 11.44 -10.77 26.63
N LEU A 146 11.72 -11.42 25.49
CA LEU A 146 12.56 -12.63 25.39
C LEU A 146 13.84 -12.34 24.57
N ASP A 147 14.32 -11.10 24.65
CA ASP A 147 15.49 -10.57 23.96
C ASP A 147 15.39 -10.59 22.42
N GLY A 148 14.18 -10.83 21.89
CA GLY A 148 13.92 -11.04 20.46
C GLY A 148 14.56 -12.30 19.87
N ARG A 149 15.08 -13.20 20.72
CA ARG A 149 15.70 -14.47 20.30
C ARG A 149 14.70 -15.56 19.99
N TYR A 150 13.48 -15.42 20.52
CA TYR A 150 12.41 -16.39 20.38
C TYR A 150 11.21 -15.69 19.78
N GLY A 151 10.51 -16.38 18.89
CA GLY A 151 9.34 -15.80 18.27
C GLY A 151 8.65 -16.73 17.30
N PHE A 152 7.87 -16.13 16.42
CA PHE A 152 7.09 -16.85 15.43
C PHE A 152 7.30 -16.27 14.05
N VAL A 153 7.41 -17.17 13.07
CA VAL A 153 7.36 -16.81 11.66
C VAL A 153 6.08 -17.41 11.08
N MET A 154 5.35 -16.58 10.35
CA MET A 154 4.16 -16.99 9.61
C MET A 154 4.35 -16.68 8.14
N SER A 155 3.88 -17.56 7.27
CA SER A 155 3.89 -17.33 5.83
C SER A 155 2.49 -17.42 5.23
N SER A 156 2.24 -16.58 4.21
CA SER A 156 1.08 -16.60 3.32
C SER A 156 -0.26 -16.72 4.05
N PRO A 157 -0.77 -15.64 4.68
CA PRO A 157 -2.13 -15.67 5.22
C PRO A 157 -3.13 -15.96 4.08
N ILE A 158 -4.03 -16.92 4.32
CA ILE A 158 -5.03 -17.35 3.33
C ILE A 158 -6.28 -16.48 3.33
N MET A 159 -6.53 -15.79 4.43
CA MET A 159 -7.68 -14.90 4.58
C MET A 159 -7.36 -13.84 5.62
N TRP A 160 -7.86 -12.62 5.40
CA TRP A 160 -7.76 -11.54 6.38
C TRP A 160 -9.03 -10.70 6.41
N PHE A 161 -9.34 -10.14 7.58
CA PHE A 161 -10.55 -9.37 7.79
C PHE A 161 -10.37 -8.30 8.88
N LEU A 162 -11.05 -7.17 8.67
CA LEU A 162 -11.19 -6.11 9.67
C LEU A 162 -12.38 -6.42 10.57
N THR A 163 -12.15 -6.43 11.88
CA THR A 163 -13.20 -6.70 12.88
C THR A 163 -13.13 -5.71 14.05
N PRO A 164 -14.27 -5.45 14.71
CA PRO A 164 -14.26 -4.84 16.03
C PRO A 164 -13.63 -5.81 17.05
N ALA A 165 -13.02 -5.28 18.10
CA ALA A 165 -12.47 -6.12 19.18
C ALA A 165 -13.56 -6.65 20.12
N ASP A 166 -14.65 -5.90 20.25
CA ASP A 166 -15.84 -6.25 21.04
C ASP A 166 -17.09 -6.09 20.16
N PRO A 167 -18.11 -6.97 20.28
CA PRO A 167 -19.36 -6.84 19.54
C PRO A 167 -20.07 -5.48 19.69
N ALA A 168 -19.82 -4.74 20.76
CA ALA A 168 -20.38 -3.41 21.01
C ALA A 168 -19.60 -2.27 20.33
N GLU A 169 -18.39 -2.52 19.80
CA GLU A 169 -17.61 -1.51 19.10
C GLU A 169 -18.15 -1.26 17.69
N GLU A 170 -18.44 0.01 17.37
CA GLU A 170 -18.92 0.39 16.03
C GLU A 170 -17.82 0.41 14.96
N GLN A 171 -16.56 0.51 15.38
CA GLN A 171 -15.43 0.73 14.49
C GLN A 171 -14.42 -0.41 14.59
N PRO A 172 -13.99 -1.00 13.45
CA PRO A 172 -13.04 -2.09 13.47
C PRO A 172 -11.64 -1.61 13.85
N ARG A 173 -11.02 -2.25 14.84
CA ARG A 173 -9.64 -1.98 15.27
C ARG A 173 -8.77 -3.24 15.33
N GLN A 174 -9.28 -4.36 14.82
CA GLN A 174 -8.55 -5.62 14.70
C GLN A 174 -8.36 -6.00 13.24
N ILE A 175 -7.14 -6.38 12.88
CA ILE A 175 -6.86 -7.15 11.67
C ILE A 175 -6.68 -8.60 12.12
N ARG A 176 -7.53 -9.50 11.61
CA ARG A 176 -7.43 -10.94 11.84
C ARG A 176 -6.97 -11.61 10.57
N MET A 177 -5.99 -12.50 10.68
CA MET A 177 -5.41 -13.26 9.57
C MET A 177 -5.48 -14.74 9.89
N LEU A 178 -6.00 -15.53 8.96
CA LEU A 178 -6.02 -16.98 9.03
C LEU A 178 -4.79 -17.55 8.33
N ILE A 179 -4.07 -18.43 9.02
CA ILE A 179 -2.84 -19.06 8.57
C ILE A 179 -3.08 -20.57 8.43
N GLU A 180 -2.58 -21.14 7.33
CA GLU A 180 -2.67 -22.57 7.06
C GLU A 180 -1.91 -23.43 8.08
N PRO A 181 -2.30 -24.72 8.22
CA PRO A 181 -1.54 -25.67 9.01
C PRO A 181 -0.09 -25.75 8.52
N GLY A 182 0.87 -25.61 9.43
CA GLY A 182 2.31 -25.61 9.11
C GLY A 182 2.86 -24.26 8.63
N GLY A 183 2.00 -23.28 8.35
CA GLY A 183 2.39 -21.90 8.02
C GLY A 183 2.86 -21.09 9.23
N LEU A 184 2.63 -21.57 10.46
CA LEU A 184 3.14 -21.00 11.71
C LEU A 184 4.32 -21.84 12.23
N GLN A 185 5.47 -21.20 12.41
CA GLN A 185 6.67 -21.83 12.92
C GLN A 185 7.19 -21.08 14.15
N PHE A 186 7.53 -21.81 15.20
CA PHE A 186 8.29 -21.27 16.32
C PHE A 186 9.77 -21.25 15.95
N VAL A 187 10.43 -20.12 16.19
CA VAL A 187 11.84 -19.92 15.87
C VAL A 187 12.63 -19.51 17.10
N GLN A 188 13.87 -19.99 17.15
CA GLN A 188 14.88 -19.59 18.12
C GLN A 188 16.14 -19.21 17.34
N ASP A 189 16.62 -17.99 17.53
CA ASP A 189 17.87 -17.50 16.97
C ASP A 189 18.62 -16.68 18.04
N GLU A 190 19.70 -17.27 18.53
CA GLU A 190 20.52 -16.70 19.60
C GLU A 190 21.42 -15.56 19.13
N SER A 191 21.50 -15.31 17.82
CA SER A 191 22.27 -14.21 17.25
C SER A 191 21.55 -12.86 17.37
N TYR A 192 20.28 -12.86 17.76
CA TYR A 192 19.50 -11.66 18.03
C TYR A 192 19.65 -11.15 19.47
N SER A 193 19.51 -9.83 19.61
CA SER A 193 19.35 -9.14 20.89
C SER A 193 18.39 -7.96 20.71
N VAL A 194 17.76 -7.50 21.79
CA VAL A 194 16.87 -6.32 21.75
C VAL A 194 17.58 -5.12 21.11
N GLU A 195 18.82 -4.86 21.52
CA GLU A 195 19.61 -3.71 21.03
C GLU A 195 19.79 -3.77 19.52
N LYS A 196 20.24 -4.92 19.00
CA LYS A 196 20.50 -5.12 17.57
C LYS A 196 19.21 -5.02 16.77
N ILE A 197 18.14 -5.67 17.22
CA ILE A 197 16.83 -5.65 16.55
C ILE A 197 16.29 -4.22 16.43
N LEU A 198 16.32 -3.47 17.53
CA LEU A 198 15.79 -2.10 17.53
C LEU A 198 16.67 -1.17 16.69
N GLU A 199 18.00 -1.31 16.73
CA GLU A 199 18.89 -0.50 15.89
C GLU A 199 18.69 -0.78 14.40
N GLU A 200 18.64 -2.05 14.00
CA GLU A 200 18.38 -2.46 12.62
C GLU A 200 17.01 -1.98 12.15
N SER A 201 15.99 -2.10 13.01
CA SER A 201 14.64 -1.59 12.73
C SER A 201 14.63 -0.07 12.55
N ARG A 202 15.34 0.70 13.39
CA ARG A 202 15.48 2.16 13.22
C ARG A 202 16.14 2.53 11.90
N LYS A 203 17.22 1.83 11.52
CA LYS A 203 17.92 2.05 10.25
C LYS A 203 17.01 1.76 9.06
N MET A 204 16.26 0.65 9.13
CA MET A 204 15.33 0.27 8.06
C MET A 204 14.19 1.29 7.92
N MET A 205 13.59 1.73 9.03
CA MET A 205 12.54 2.74 8.99
C MET A 205 13.06 4.08 8.45
N ALA A 206 14.27 4.48 8.81
CA ALA A 206 14.91 5.68 8.27
C ALA A 206 15.12 5.58 6.75
N SER A 207 15.61 4.44 6.26
CA SER A 207 15.75 4.19 4.81
C SER A 207 14.40 4.23 4.10
N TYR A 208 13.40 3.54 4.62
CA TYR A 208 12.05 3.51 4.03
C TYR A 208 11.45 4.92 3.96
N LYS A 209 11.64 5.75 4.99
CA LYS A 209 11.18 7.14 4.99
C LYS A 209 11.87 7.97 3.91
N MET A 210 13.17 7.79 3.70
CA MET A 210 13.89 8.48 2.63
C MET A 210 13.39 8.07 1.25
N ASP A 211 13.14 6.77 1.03
CA ASP A 211 12.66 6.28 -0.26
C ASP A 211 11.21 6.70 -0.54
N LEU A 212 10.34 6.68 0.47
CA LEU A 212 8.98 7.20 0.36
C LEU A 212 8.98 8.69 0.04
N GLN A 213 9.84 9.48 0.69
CA GLN A 213 9.96 10.91 0.39
C GLN A 213 10.42 11.13 -1.05
N ARG A 214 11.42 10.37 -1.53
CA ARG A 214 11.88 10.44 -2.93
C ARG A 214 10.77 10.09 -3.93
N GLN A 215 9.92 9.13 -3.62
CA GLN A 215 8.78 8.78 -4.47
C GLN A 215 7.74 9.89 -4.51
N LEU A 216 7.41 10.47 -3.36
CA LEU A 216 6.48 11.60 -3.28
C LEU A 216 7.02 12.83 -4.03
N ASP A 217 8.30 13.15 -3.86
CA ASP A 217 8.95 14.27 -4.56
C ASP A 217 8.94 14.05 -6.09
N LYS A 218 9.15 12.80 -6.55
CA LYS A 218 9.03 12.45 -7.97
C LYS A 218 7.60 12.61 -8.49
N GLU A 219 6.61 12.12 -7.76
CA GLU A 219 5.21 12.21 -8.18
C GLU A 219 4.73 13.67 -8.20
N GLU A 220 5.19 14.49 -7.26
CA GLU A 220 4.91 15.93 -7.25
C GLU A 220 5.57 16.64 -8.43
N ALA A 221 6.84 16.33 -8.73
CA ALA A 221 7.53 16.87 -9.90
C ALA A 221 6.88 16.44 -11.23
N GLU A 222 6.44 15.18 -11.35
CA GLU A 222 5.72 14.68 -12.52
C GLU A 222 4.36 15.39 -12.70
N LYS A 223 3.61 15.59 -11.60
CA LYS A 223 2.35 16.35 -11.64
C LYS A 223 2.57 17.81 -12.01
N GLU A 224 3.64 18.44 -11.52
CA GLU A 224 3.98 19.81 -11.85
C GLU A 224 4.37 19.93 -13.34
N MET A 225 5.24 19.04 -13.83
CA MET A 225 5.60 18.96 -15.24
C MET A 225 4.37 18.72 -16.14
N GLN A 226 3.44 17.86 -15.72
CA GLN A 226 2.21 17.61 -16.46
C GLN A 226 1.30 18.85 -16.50
N ARG A 227 1.17 19.58 -15.40
CA ARG A 227 0.43 20.86 -15.35
C ARG A 227 1.08 21.92 -16.25
N GLU A 228 2.41 22.00 -16.28
CA GLU A 228 3.13 22.91 -17.17
C GLU A 228 2.91 22.55 -18.64
N MET A 229 3.03 21.26 -19.01
CA MET A 229 2.75 20.80 -20.37
C MET A 229 1.30 21.06 -20.79
N GLU A 230 0.32 20.83 -19.92
CA GLU A 230 -1.09 21.14 -20.18
C GLU A 230 -1.33 22.65 -20.34
N ALA A 231 -0.69 23.48 -19.52
CA ALA A 231 -0.76 24.94 -19.62
C ALA A 231 -0.12 25.46 -20.91
N GLU A 232 1.03 24.90 -21.32
CA GLU A 232 1.69 25.22 -22.58
C GLU A 232 0.86 24.77 -23.79
N HIS A 233 0.30 23.56 -23.75
CA HIS A 233 -0.58 23.06 -24.80
C HIS A 233 -1.83 23.93 -24.96
N LYS A 234 -2.42 24.37 -23.84
CA LYS A 234 -3.54 25.31 -23.85
C LYS A 234 -3.16 26.66 -24.45
N ARG A 235 -2.00 27.23 -24.06
CA ARG A 235 -1.48 28.47 -24.65
C ARG A 235 -1.22 28.35 -26.15
N PHE A 236 -0.69 27.21 -26.60
CA PHE A 236 -0.49 26.92 -28.02
C PHE A 236 -1.82 26.90 -28.78
N LEU A 237 -2.84 26.20 -28.26
CA LEU A 237 -4.18 26.18 -28.85
C LEU A 237 -4.78 27.58 -28.91
N GLU A 238 -4.72 28.36 -27.83
CA GLU A 238 -5.23 29.74 -27.78
C GLU A 238 -4.48 30.69 -28.73
N SER A 239 -3.16 30.54 -28.88
CA SER A 239 -2.36 31.34 -29.82
C SER A 239 -2.66 31.03 -31.29
N ASN A 240 -3.03 29.79 -31.60
CA ASN A 240 -3.49 29.37 -32.92
C ASN A 240 -4.96 29.73 -33.20
N VAL A 241 -5.70 30.27 -32.22
CA VAL A 241 -6.98 30.96 -32.47
C VAL A 241 -6.71 32.40 -32.89
N THR A 242 -5.99 32.57 -34.01
CA THR A 242 -5.98 33.85 -34.74
C THR A 242 -6.33 33.63 -36.22
N ASN A 243 -7.52 34.12 -36.57
CA ASN A 243 -7.94 34.62 -37.87
C ASN A 243 -7.96 33.67 -39.08
N HIS A 244 -8.81 32.64 -39.02
CA HIS A 244 -9.65 32.38 -40.18
C HIS A 244 -10.88 33.30 -40.10
N THR A 245 -10.70 34.58 -40.42
CA THR A 245 -11.80 35.30 -41.06
C THR A 245 -12.09 34.54 -42.33
N PHE A 246 -13.22 33.83 -42.39
CA PHE A 246 -13.82 33.43 -43.65
C PHE A 246 -14.00 34.74 -44.44
N GLY A 247 -13.04 35.04 -45.31
CA GLY A 247 -13.18 36.09 -46.28
C GLY A 247 -14.43 35.76 -47.08
N TYR A 248 -15.47 36.58 -46.91
CA TYR A 248 -16.49 36.71 -47.93
C TYR A 248 -15.73 37.25 -49.16
N ASP A 249 -15.24 36.35 -49.98
CA ASP A 249 -14.61 36.70 -51.25
C ASP A 249 -15.74 37.28 -52.12
N GLU A 250 -15.69 38.57 -52.44
CA GLU A 250 -16.70 39.25 -53.26
C GLU A 250 -16.93 38.54 -54.61
N ASN A 251 -15.98 37.72 -55.04
CA ASN A 251 -16.15 36.83 -56.19
C ASN A 251 -17.21 35.74 -55.97
N THR A 252 -17.38 35.17 -54.77
CA THR A 252 -18.42 34.14 -54.54
C THR A 252 -19.82 34.75 -54.57
N ALA A 253 -19.99 36.00 -54.11
CA ALA A 253 -21.24 36.75 -54.22
C ALA A 253 -21.58 37.11 -55.69
N ARG A 254 -20.60 37.61 -56.46
CA ARG A 254 -20.78 37.85 -57.92
C ARG A 254 -21.11 36.58 -58.68
N THR A 255 -20.53 35.44 -58.29
CA THR A 255 -20.79 34.15 -58.94
C THR A 255 -22.20 33.63 -58.63
N ALA A 256 -22.69 33.85 -57.40
CA ALA A 256 -24.05 33.50 -57.00
C ALA A 256 -25.10 34.39 -57.69
N GLU A 257 -24.82 35.69 -57.82
CA GLU A 257 -25.72 36.65 -58.45
C GLU A 257 -25.80 36.46 -59.98
N ASN A 258 -24.67 36.16 -60.63
CA ASN A 258 -24.64 35.78 -62.05
C ASN A 258 -25.39 34.46 -62.31
N ARG A 259 -25.29 33.46 -61.41
CA ARG A 259 -26.07 32.21 -61.53
C ARG A 259 -27.57 32.45 -61.34
N ARG A 260 -27.95 33.38 -60.46
CA ARG A 260 -29.35 33.73 -60.20
C ARG A 260 -29.97 34.52 -61.35
N GLN A 261 -29.21 35.41 -62.00
CA GLN A 261 -29.64 36.07 -63.23
C GLN A 261 -29.78 35.08 -64.40
N ALA A 262 -28.80 34.19 -64.60
CA ALA A 262 -28.88 33.15 -65.63
C ALA A 262 -30.09 32.22 -65.44
N TRP A 263 -30.42 31.87 -64.19
CA TRP A 263 -31.60 31.05 -63.88
C TRP A 263 -32.92 31.78 -64.17
N ASN A 264 -33.01 33.07 -63.86
CA ASN A 264 -34.18 33.90 -64.15
C ASN A 264 -34.37 34.14 -65.66
N ASP A 265 -33.29 34.28 -66.42
CA ASP A 265 -33.36 34.40 -67.89
C ASP A 265 -33.78 33.07 -68.54
N MET A 266 -33.32 31.93 -68.02
CA MET A 266 -33.79 30.61 -68.45
C MET A 266 -35.28 30.36 -68.16
N GLN A 267 -35.84 30.96 -67.10
CA GLN A 267 -37.28 30.91 -66.83
C GLN A 267 -38.11 31.84 -67.74
N LYS A 268 -37.56 32.98 -68.16
CA LYS A 268 -38.22 33.90 -69.11
C LYS A 268 -38.27 33.35 -70.54
N ASP A 269 -37.27 32.57 -70.95
CA ASP A 269 -37.20 31.98 -72.30
C ASP A 269 -38.07 30.72 -72.49
N GLY A 270 -38.93 30.38 -71.51
CA GLY A 270 -40.00 29.39 -71.70
C GLY A 270 -39.52 27.96 -71.98
N LYS A 271 -38.27 27.61 -71.64
CA LYS A 271 -37.67 26.30 -71.92
C LYS A 271 -37.55 25.38 -70.70
N PHE A 272 -38.49 25.39 -69.76
CA PHE A 272 -38.64 24.26 -68.82
C PHE A 272 -40.10 24.14 -68.34
N LYS A 273 -40.85 23.19 -68.92
CA LYS A 273 -42.07 22.64 -68.29
C LYS A 273 -41.64 21.53 -67.33
N VAL A 274 -41.61 21.82 -66.03
CA VAL A 274 -41.54 20.77 -65.01
C VAL A 274 -42.95 20.23 -64.82
N GLY A 275 -43.20 19.04 -65.36
CA GLY A 275 -44.46 18.33 -65.21
C GLY A 275 -44.65 17.89 -63.76
N ASN A 276 -45.70 18.39 -63.14
CA ASN A 276 -46.28 17.80 -61.94
C ASN A 276 -46.92 16.47 -62.32
N LYS A 277 -46.39 15.35 -61.82
CA LYS A 277 -47.19 14.14 -61.62
C LYS A 277 -47.27 13.88 -60.12
N ARG A 278 -48.46 14.13 -59.58
CA ARG A 278 -49.01 13.37 -58.46
C ARG A 278 -49.72 12.17 -59.09
N ASP A 279 -49.27 10.98 -58.71
CA ASP A 279 -50.04 9.82 -58.25
C ASP A 279 -49.05 8.73 -57.83
#